data_AF-A0A1H3DDN4-F1
#
_entry.id   AF-A0A1H3DDN4-F1
#
_cell.length_a   1.000
_cell.length_b   1.000
_cell.length_c   1.000
_cell.angle_alpha   90.00
_cell.angle_beta   90.00
_cell.angle_gamma   90.00
#
_symmetry.space_group_name_H-M   'P 1'
#
loop_
_entity.id
_entity.type
_entity.pdbx_description
1 polymer ?
#
loop_
_entity_poly.entity_id
_entity_poly.type
_entity_poly.pdbx_seq_one_letter_code
_entity_poly.pdbx_strand_id
1 'polypeptide(L)'
;MKLSKFYFKIYLKNIIFIFILLSVGFFSFYNRETLIISILEFTVGSTYALFCTTAGLMILGAYISGKDYEIIDVLETNKYKAYLSNIITGIKIITLLLLIPGIMILLYSNILNINYYQIKEMLHFIIIWYVSNIFTLVLGATIGFFVKSLLRYIICIFLFLPLTSGLKPVNLLKYRLLNIFEDKITAPVNYGSPVIFNLFYALDKLFIVSIILFMLVVTYLKAKKKPYKNYIFVIFILVLVEFLIIQGSAKSRTVIFNSMDYVENAEKEINTSYSISNYNMNINLNNKFSNRCSIELVKEADKLEFYLSEIFKIEEILVNGKQVKYSRDKDLVSIEDLDIQDEDLILDIYYSGRVYIENGLGTNICYVSSRDISLMDNVFYWYPVIASKNESCNFNIVVNSKTKIYSNLPILNMKKKEGKFYVSTLKGYSKGVNIFSGNLVETKHGDINVIYPRGLDEERIVSFVEEELNSDIFSKLDISKLRQIIITPYDNIPIRVYGDTVMMPSRFI
;
A
#
# COMPACT_ATOMS: atom_id res chain seq x y z
N MET A 1 2.94 23.60 35.11
CA MET A 1 4.08 24.11 34.31
C MET A 1 5.46 23.78 34.92
N LYS A 2 5.65 23.83 36.25
CA LYS A 2 6.94 23.48 36.91
C LYS A 2 7.32 21.99 36.76
N LEU A 3 6.37 21.07 36.92
CA LEU A 3 6.61 19.61 36.83
C LEU A 3 7.07 19.14 35.43
N SER A 4 6.43 19.61 34.36
CA SER A 4 6.85 19.28 32.98
C SER A 4 8.26 19.80 32.68
N LYS A 5 8.66 20.98 33.19
CA LYS A 5 10.03 21.49 33.04
C LYS A 5 11.05 20.60 33.77
N PHE A 6 10.69 20.05 34.93
CA PHE A 6 11.54 19.12 35.67
C PHE A 6 11.72 17.81 34.93
N TYR A 7 10.62 17.18 34.47
CA TYR A 7 10.69 15.99 33.64
C TYR A 7 11.52 16.22 32.38
N PHE A 8 11.39 17.38 31.73
CA PHE A 8 12.12 17.67 30.49
C PHE A 8 13.64 17.67 30.73
N LYS A 9 14.08 18.23 31.86
CA LYS A 9 15.48 18.15 32.29
C LYS A 9 15.92 16.72 32.58
N ILE A 10 15.05 15.88 33.17
CA ILE A 10 15.36 14.46 33.42
C ILE A 10 15.56 13.73 32.09
N TYR A 11 14.67 13.92 31.11
CA TYR A 11 14.82 13.33 29.78
C TYR A 11 16.16 13.71 29.15
N LEU A 12 16.45 15.02 29.05
CA LEU A 12 17.67 15.50 28.36
C LEU A 12 18.97 15.06 29.03
N LYS A 13 18.99 14.94 30.37
CA LYS A 13 20.18 14.52 31.12
C LYS A 13 20.34 12.99 31.19
N ASN A 14 19.37 12.22 30.71
CA ASN A 14 19.46 10.77 30.76
C ASN A 14 20.36 10.26 29.63
N ILE A 15 21.30 9.37 29.95
CA ILE A 15 22.24 8.81 28.97
C ILE A 15 21.53 8.07 27.82
N ILE A 16 20.36 7.47 28.08
CA ILE A 16 19.55 6.83 27.05
C ILE A 16 19.07 7.85 26.01
N PHE A 17 18.73 9.08 26.42
CA PHE A 17 18.33 10.13 25.48
C PHE A 17 19.48 10.51 24.53
N ILE A 18 20.71 10.57 25.04
CA ILE A 18 21.90 10.83 24.20
C ILE A 18 22.09 9.72 23.17
N PHE A 19 21.94 8.45 23.57
CA PHE A 19 21.98 7.33 22.64
C PHE A 19 20.88 7.42 21.57
N ILE A 20 19.64 7.72 21.96
CA ILE A 20 18.54 7.92 21.01
C ILE A 20 18.90 9.03 20.01
N LEU A 21 19.37 10.17 20.51
CA LEU A 21 19.72 11.33 19.68
C LEU A 21 20.79 10.98 18.64
N LEU A 22 21.86 10.28 19.07
CA LEU A 22 22.94 9.83 18.19
C LEU A 22 22.45 8.80 17.17
N SER A 23 21.65 7.83 17.58
CA SER A 23 21.09 6.81 16.68
C SER A 23 20.17 7.44 15.62
N VAL A 24 19.27 8.35 16.02
CA VAL A 24 18.39 9.06 15.08
C VAL A 24 19.21 9.88 14.09
N GLY A 25 20.20 10.64 14.58
CA GLY A 25 21.11 11.41 13.73
C GLY A 25 21.86 10.54 12.73
N PHE A 26 22.48 9.47 13.22
CA PHE A 26 23.24 8.53 12.40
C PHE A 26 22.38 7.87 11.32
N PHE A 27 21.26 7.23 11.68
CA PHE A 27 20.42 6.52 10.73
C PHE A 27 19.70 7.47 9.75
N SER A 28 19.29 8.66 10.19
CA SER A 28 18.70 9.66 9.27
C SER A 28 19.74 10.18 8.28
N PHE A 29 20.99 10.41 8.71
CA PHE A 29 22.05 10.85 7.81
C PHE A 29 22.52 9.74 6.87
N TYR A 30 22.65 8.51 7.36
CA TYR A 30 23.07 7.35 6.57
C TYR A 30 22.10 7.09 5.41
N ASN A 31 20.79 7.21 5.65
CA ASN A 31 19.76 6.97 4.65
C ASN A 31 19.40 8.21 3.80
N ARG A 32 20.09 9.35 3.95
CA ARG A 32 19.71 10.61 3.27
C ARG A 32 19.63 10.50 1.75
N GLU A 33 20.43 9.63 1.12
CA GLU A 33 20.46 9.48 -0.34
C GLU A 33 19.16 8.87 -0.89
N THR A 34 18.43 8.09 -0.08
CA THR A 34 17.11 7.56 -0.46
C THR A 34 16.06 8.65 -0.65
N LEU A 35 16.26 9.85 -0.10
CA LEU A 35 15.36 11.00 -0.29
C LEU A 35 15.37 11.55 -1.71
N ILE A 36 16.38 11.20 -2.52
CA ILE A 36 16.39 11.45 -3.96
C ILE A 36 15.28 10.63 -4.62
N ILE A 37 15.04 9.41 -4.12
CA ILE A 37 14.04 8.48 -4.64
C ILE A 37 12.65 8.83 -4.12
N SER A 38 12.44 8.73 -2.81
CA SER A 38 11.17 9.08 -2.17
C SER A 38 11.31 9.23 -0.65
N ILE A 39 10.35 9.92 -0.03
CA ILE A 39 10.28 10.03 1.43
C ILE A 39 9.84 8.68 2.03
N LEU A 40 9.10 7.88 1.26
CA LEU A 40 8.72 6.54 1.66
C LEU A 40 9.94 5.61 1.76
N GLU A 41 10.86 5.66 0.80
CA GLU A 41 12.12 4.90 0.86
C GLU A 41 12.99 5.33 2.04
N PHE A 42 13.05 6.64 2.29
CA PHE A 42 13.70 7.16 3.50
C PHE A 42 13.05 6.65 4.78
N THR A 43 11.73 6.50 4.79
CA THR A 43 10.99 5.93 5.93
C THR A 43 11.39 4.47 6.15
N VAL A 44 11.50 3.69 5.07
CA VAL A 44 11.97 2.29 5.08
C VAL A 44 13.40 2.21 5.61
N GLY A 45 14.34 2.95 5.02
CA GLY A 45 15.75 2.96 5.46
C GLY A 45 15.93 3.47 6.89
N SER A 46 15.08 4.41 7.33
CA SER A 46 15.09 4.97 8.68
C SER A 46 14.35 4.12 9.72
N THR A 47 13.92 2.90 9.38
CA THR A 47 13.25 1.98 10.33
C THR A 47 14.08 1.75 11.59
N TYR A 48 15.41 1.67 11.48
CA TYR A 48 16.29 1.54 12.65
C TYR A 48 16.27 2.78 13.56
N ALA A 49 16.11 4.00 13.00
CA ALA A 49 15.91 5.20 13.80
C ALA A 49 14.59 5.12 14.59
N LEU A 50 13.53 4.63 13.96
CA LEU A 50 12.23 4.37 14.60
C LEU A 50 12.34 3.31 15.70
N PHE A 51 13.11 2.22 15.51
CA PHE A 51 13.34 1.21 16.54
C PHE A 51 14.11 1.77 17.73
N CYS A 52 15.22 2.49 17.50
CA CYS A 52 16.01 3.07 18.57
C CYS A 52 15.20 4.09 19.39
N THR A 53 14.41 4.93 18.73
CA THR A 53 13.56 5.93 19.40
C THR A 53 12.48 5.29 20.23
N THR A 54 11.73 4.36 19.65
CA THR A 54 10.63 3.68 20.34
C THR A 54 11.11 2.84 21.53
N ALA A 55 12.19 2.08 21.38
CA ALA A 55 12.81 1.31 22.46
C ALA A 55 13.31 2.24 23.57
N GLY A 56 14.05 3.28 23.20
CA GLY A 56 14.62 4.22 24.15
C GLY A 56 13.55 4.99 24.92
N LEU A 57 12.47 5.42 24.26
CA LEU A 57 11.34 6.10 24.91
C LEU A 57 10.54 5.17 25.82
N MET A 58 10.42 3.89 25.47
CA MET A 58 9.81 2.89 26.36
C MET A 58 10.60 2.75 27.66
N ILE A 59 11.93 2.61 27.55
CA ILE A 59 12.82 2.48 28.72
C ILE A 59 12.81 3.78 29.54
N LEU A 60 12.88 4.94 28.90
CA LEU A 60 12.82 6.25 29.58
C LEU A 60 11.48 6.47 30.28
N GLY A 61 10.35 6.14 29.61
CA GLY A 61 9.03 6.22 30.21
C GLY A 61 8.92 5.36 31.47
N ALA A 62 9.44 4.12 31.41
CA ALA A 62 9.48 3.19 32.52
C ALA A 62 10.41 3.66 33.65
N TYR A 63 11.59 4.18 33.31
CA TYR A 63 12.55 4.74 34.27
C TYR A 63 11.92 5.89 35.06
N ILE A 64 11.35 6.88 34.37
CA ILE A 64 10.83 8.11 35.00
C ILE A 64 9.59 7.82 35.83
N SER A 65 8.68 6.96 35.37
CA SER A 65 7.45 6.63 36.11
C SER A 65 7.70 5.62 37.25
N GLY A 66 8.74 4.81 37.12
CA GLY A 66 9.14 3.80 38.10
C GLY A 66 10.03 4.33 39.21
N LYS A 67 10.70 5.47 39.02
CA LYS A 67 11.56 6.08 40.02
C LYS A 67 10.77 7.05 40.88
N ASP A 68 10.86 6.87 42.19
CA ASP A 68 10.26 7.77 43.16
C ASP A 68 11.24 8.93 43.42
N TYR A 69 10.94 10.09 42.85
CA TYR A 69 11.72 11.31 43.05
C TYR A 69 11.03 12.14 44.13
N GLU A 70 11.71 12.37 45.25
CA GLU A 70 11.19 13.19 46.36
C GLU A 70 10.71 14.57 45.88
N ILE A 71 11.45 15.20 44.97
CA ILE A 71 11.09 16.50 44.37
C ILE A 71 9.75 16.43 43.62
N ILE A 72 9.42 15.30 43.00
CA ILE A 72 8.13 15.14 42.28
C ILE A 72 6.99 15.02 43.27
N ASP A 73 7.18 14.27 44.36
CA ASP A 73 6.17 14.12 45.41
C ASP A 73 5.87 15.44 46.12
N VAL A 74 6.86 16.33 46.24
CA VAL A 74 6.69 17.71 46.72
C VAL A 74 5.95 18.58 45.70
N LEU A 75 6.23 18.41 44.41
CA LEU A 75 5.66 19.26 43.34
C LEU A 75 4.23 18.87 42.94
N GLU A 76 3.84 17.61 43.04
CA GLU A 76 2.50 17.11 42.68
C GLU A 76 2.16 15.83 43.46
N THR A 77 1.21 15.95 44.39
CA THR A 77 0.75 14.83 45.23
C THR A 77 -0.13 13.84 44.46
N ASN A 78 -0.74 14.25 43.34
CA ASN A 78 -1.55 13.36 42.52
C ASN A 78 -0.67 12.55 41.56
N LYS A 79 -0.44 11.28 41.91
CA LYS A 79 0.36 10.33 41.12
C LYS A 79 -0.09 10.18 39.66
N TYR A 80 -1.39 10.33 39.36
CA TYR A 80 -1.88 10.29 37.98
C TYR A 80 -1.54 11.57 37.20
N LYS A 81 -1.61 12.75 37.85
CA LYS A 81 -1.15 14.00 37.23
C LYS A 81 0.35 13.97 36.96
N ALA A 82 1.14 13.40 37.86
CA ALA A 82 2.57 13.21 37.65
C ALA A 82 2.85 12.30 36.44
N TYR A 83 2.17 11.16 36.36
CA TYR A 83 2.20 10.25 35.20
C TYR A 83 1.82 10.96 33.89
N LEU A 84 0.71 11.69 33.84
CA LEU A 84 0.32 12.46 32.65
C LEU A 84 1.34 13.53 32.28
N SER A 85 1.92 14.22 33.28
CA SER A 85 2.96 15.22 33.02
C SER A 85 4.24 14.59 32.47
N ASN A 86 4.55 13.34 32.83
CA ASN A 86 5.64 12.60 32.20
C ASN A 86 5.33 12.34 30.72
N ILE A 87 4.14 11.82 30.40
CA ILE A 87 3.72 11.55 29.01
C ILE A 87 3.74 12.82 28.16
N ILE A 88 3.11 13.91 28.63
CA ILE A 88 3.09 15.21 27.91
C ILE A 88 4.52 15.70 27.66
N THR A 89 5.43 15.47 28.59
CA THR A 89 6.83 15.86 28.43
C THR A 89 7.55 14.96 27.43
N GLY A 90 7.31 13.65 27.47
CA GLY A 90 7.83 12.71 26.47
C GLY A 90 7.33 13.04 25.05
N ILE A 91 6.08 13.49 24.88
CA ILE A 91 5.57 13.99 23.58
C ILE A 91 6.41 15.17 23.05
N LYS A 92 6.83 16.09 23.93
CA LYS A 92 7.74 17.18 23.51
C LYS A 92 9.11 16.65 23.07
N ILE A 93 9.62 15.63 23.76
CA ILE A 93 10.87 14.95 23.38
C ILE A 93 10.73 14.24 22.04
N ILE A 94 9.60 13.57 21.78
CA ILE A 94 9.27 12.95 20.49
C ILE A 94 9.29 13.98 19.37
N THR A 95 8.68 15.15 19.58
CA THR A 95 8.70 16.26 18.62
C THR A 95 10.12 16.79 18.40
N LEU A 96 10.93 16.93 19.46
CA LEU A 96 12.32 17.36 19.33
C LEU A 96 13.14 16.38 18.48
N LEU A 97 12.97 15.08 18.71
CA LEU A 97 13.66 14.03 17.96
C LEU A 97 13.17 13.96 16.50
N LEU A 98 11.90 14.26 16.22
CA LEU A 98 11.34 14.32 14.85
C LEU A 98 12.01 15.40 13.99
N LEU A 99 12.51 16.47 14.60
CA LEU A 99 13.16 17.55 13.85
C LEU A 99 14.39 17.06 13.08
N ILE A 100 15.09 16.03 13.55
CA ILE A 100 16.30 15.51 12.89
C ILE A 100 15.96 14.92 11.51
N PRO A 101 15.13 13.86 11.39
CA PRO A 101 14.72 13.36 10.09
C PRO A 101 13.89 14.39 9.31
N GLY A 102 13.11 15.24 9.99
CA GLY A 102 12.37 16.33 9.33
C GLY A 102 13.28 17.32 8.61
N ILE A 103 14.41 17.71 9.21
CA ILE A 103 15.42 18.55 8.56
C ILE A 103 16.08 17.80 7.40
N MET A 104 16.39 16.51 7.54
CA MET A 104 16.95 15.72 6.43
C MET A 104 16.00 15.67 5.23
N ILE A 105 14.71 15.38 5.47
CA ILE A 105 13.67 15.42 4.43
C ILE A 105 13.65 16.79 3.76
N LEU A 106 13.69 17.88 4.53
CA LEU A 106 13.69 19.22 3.94
C LEU A 106 14.97 19.53 3.14
N LEU A 107 16.14 19.13 3.61
CA LEU A 107 17.41 19.45 2.94
C LEU A 107 17.64 18.63 1.66
N TYR A 108 17.20 17.37 1.63
CA TYR A 108 17.55 16.42 0.57
C TYR A 108 16.37 16.02 -0.33
N SER A 109 15.12 16.30 0.05
CA SER A 109 14.01 16.19 -0.91
C SER A 109 14.00 17.40 -1.84
N ASN A 110 13.57 17.21 -3.09
CA ASN A 110 13.42 18.29 -4.05
C ASN A 110 12.22 19.20 -3.68
N ILE A 111 12.39 20.06 -2.67
CA ILE A 111 11.36 20.96 -2.11
C ILE A 111 10.74 21.86 -3.19
N LEU A 112 11.51 22.23 -4.21
CA LEU A 112 11.04 23.16 -5.25
C LEU A 112 9.92 22.56 -6.11
N ASN A 113 9.74 21.24 -6.09
CA ASN A 113 8.71 20.52 -6.86
C ASN A 113 7.86 19.58 -5.96
N ILE A 114 7.47 20.03 -4.76
CA ILE A 114 6.60 19.25 -3.86
C ILE A 114 5.29 18.88 -4.58
N ASN A 115 5.10 17.60 -4.83
CA ASN A 115 3.87 17.06 -5.38
C ASN A 115 2.98 16.44 -4.28
N TYR A 116 1.75 16.08 -4.67
CA TYR A 116 0.79 15.48 -3.75
C TYR A 116 1.26 14.17 -3.12
N TYR A 117 2.06 13.37 -3.82
CA TYR A 117 2.59 12.10 -3.31
C TYR A 117 3.61 12.33 -2.20
N GLN A 118 4.54 13.27 -2.39
CA GLN A 118 5.52 13.65 -1.37
C GLN A 118 4.83 14.17 -0.09
N ILE A 119 3.75 14.95 -0.21
CA ILE A 119 2.97 15.38 0.97
C ILE A 119 2.37 14.18 1.71
N LYS A 120 1.83 13.19 0.98
CA LYS A 120 1.29 11.97 1.61
C LYS A 120 2.38 11.19 2.34
N GLU A 121 3.55 11.06 1.74
CA GLU A 121 4.70 10.36 2.33
C GLU A 121 5.21 11.08 3.58
N MET A 122 5.30 12.41 3.56
CA MET A 122 5.62 13.21 4.76
C MET A 122 4.59 12.99 5.88
N LEU A 123 3.30 13.03 5.56
CA LEU A 123 2.24 12.81 6.55
C LEU A 123 2.31 11.40 7.13
N HIS A 124 2.58 10.40 6.30
CA HIS A 124 2.76 9.02 6.71
C HIS A 124 3.93 8.86 7.68
N PHE A 125 5.11 9.40 7.33
CA PHE A 125 6.27 9.42 8.21
C PHE A 125 5.95 10.05 9.58
N ILE A 126 5.29 11.21 9.57
CA ILE A 126 4.88 11.92 10.80
C ILE A 126 3.89 11.08 11.62
N ILE A 127 2.90 10.46 10.98
CA ILE A 127 1.89 9.64 11.69
C ILE A 127 2.56 8.44 12.34
N ILE A 128 3.40 7.69 11.63
CA ILE A 128 4.14 6.57 12.20
C ILE A 128 5.01 7.05 13.36
N TRP A 129 5.81 8.11 13.14
CA TRP A 129 6.69 8.64 14.17
C TRP A 129 5.94 8.93 15.47
N TYR A 130 4.82 9.64 15.40
CA TYR A 130 4.03 9.94 16.59
C TYR A 130 3.34 8.71 17.17
N VAL A 131 2.66 7.91 16.34
CA VAL A 131 1.86 6.77 16.82
C VAL A 131 2.76 5.73 17.51
N SER A 132 3.86 5.34 16.88
CA SER A 132 4.78 4.34 17.46
C SER A 132 5.45 4.86 18.73
N ASN A 133 5.99 6.08 18.71
CA ASN A 133 6.73 6.63 19.86
C ASN A 133 5.82 6.99 21.04
N ILE A 134 4.61 7.52 20.80
CA ILE A 134 3.65 7.79 21.88
C ILE A 134 3.20 6.46 22.48
N PHE A 135 2.88 5.46 21.65
CA PHE A 135 2.50 4.13 22.13
C PHE A 135 3.55 3.55 23.07
N THR A 136 4.82 3.47 22.65
CA THR A 136 5.87 2.87 23.47
C THR A 136 6.20 3.70 24.70
N LEU A 137 6.14 5.03 24.62
CA LEU A 137 6.27 5.93 25.77
C LEU A 137 5.18 5.65 26.82
N VAL A 138 3.90 5.58 26.41
CA VAL A 138 2.79 5.30 27.32
C VAL A 138 2.90 3.89 27.89
N LEU A 139 3.28 2.91 27.07
CA LEU A 139 3.49 1.52 27.53
C LEU A 139 4.60 1.45 28.58
N GLY A 140 5.76 2.03 28.29
CA GLY A 140 6.87 2.13 29.24
C GLY A 140 6.47 2.85 30.52
N ALA A 141 5.85 4.01 30.42
CA ALA A 141 5.37 4.77 31.58
C ALA A 141 4.38 3.97 32.44
N THR A 142 3.49 3.21 31.79
CA THR A 142 2.52 2.35 32.47
C THR A 142 3.25 1.22 33.20
N ILE A 143 4.19 0.54 32.56
CA ILE A 143 4.99 -0.51 33.23
C ILE A 143 5.73 0.08 34.43
N GLY A 144 6.39 1.23 34.29
CA GLY A 144 7.07 1.91 35.40
C GLY A 144 6.13 2.32 36.53
N PHE A 145 4.92 2.76 36.20
CA PHE A 145 3.90 3.07 37.21
C PHE A 145 3.45 1.82 37.98
N PHE A 146 3.45 0.64 37.33
CA PHE A 146 3.00 -0.61 37.93
C PHE A 146 4.11 -1.40 38.63
N VAL A 147 5.33 -1.33 38.13
CA VAL A 147 6.47 -2.14 38.56
C VAL A 147 7.63 -1.22 38.94
N LYS A 148 7.89 -1.11 40.24
CA LYS A 148 8.93 -0.23 40.82
C LYS A 148 10.31 -0.88 40.90
N SER A 149 10.41 -2.20 40.71
CA SER A 149 11.67 -2.94 40.68
C SER A 149 12.35 -2.92 39.31
N LEU A 150 13.58 -3.46 39.22
CA LEU A 150 14.33 -3.62 37.97
C LEU A 150 13.60 -4.50 36.93
N LEU A 151 12.65 -5.34 37.36
CA LEU A 151 11.83 -6.19 36.49
C LEU A 151 11.11 -5.39 35.39
N ARG A 152 10.84 -4.10 35.60
CA ARG A 152 10.22 -3.24 34.58
C ARG A 152 10.99 -3.22 33.27
N TYR A 153 12.32 -3.25 33.30
CA TYR A 153 13.14 -3.19 32.09
C TYR A 153 13.11 -4.51 31.33
N ILE A 154 13.10 -5.63 32.07
CA ILE A 154 12.95 -6.97 31.50
C ILE A 154 11.59 -7.07 30.80
N ILE A 155 10.51 -6.61 31.45
CA ILE A 155 9.18 -6.54 30.84
C ILE A 155 9.18 -5.66 29.59
N CYS A 156 9.84 -4.49 29.62
CA CYS A 156 9.95 -3.64 28.43
C CYS A 156 10.62 -4.35 27.26
N ILE A 157 11.74 -5.05 27.50
CA ILE A 157 12.45 -5.79 26.45
C ILE A 157 11.57 -6.90 25.88
N PHE A 158 10.95 -7.72 26.73
CA PHE A 158 10.08 -8.81 26.27
C PHE A 158 8.86 -8.33 25.48
N LEU A 159 8.28 -7.18 25.85
CA LEU A 159 7.16 -6.59 25.11
C LEU A 159 7.63 -5.89 23.83
N PHE A 160 8.87 -5.42 23.75
CA PHE A 160 9.39 -4.75 22.56
C PHE A 160 9.72 -5.74 21.42
N LEU A 161 10.21 -6.94 21.74
CA LEU A 161 10.56 -7.97 20.74
C LEU A 161 9.42 -8.33 19.76
N PRO A 162 8.18 -8.63 20.19
CA PRO A 162 7.10 -8.91 19.24
C PRO A 162 6.68 -7.66 18.45
N LEU A 163 6.84 -6.46 19.00
CA LEU A 163 6.53 -5.19 18.31
C LEU A 163 7.48 -4.90 17.14
N THR A 164 8.69 -5.49 17.14
CA THR A 164 9.69 -5.38 16.07
C THR A 164 9.80 -6.64 15.19
N SER A 165 9.03 -7.68 15.48
CA SER A 165 9.12 -8.99 14.82
C SER A 165 8.65 -9.03 13.35
N GLY A 166 8.22 -7.90 12.77
CA GLY A 166 7.90 -7.76 11.35
C GLY A 166 9.07 -7.95 10.37
N LEU A 167 10.28 -8.24 10.89
CA LEU A 167 11.51 -8.42 10.10
C LEU A 167 11.63 -9.77 9.39
N LYS A 168 10.71 -10.73 9.59
CA LYS A 168 10.75 -12.02 8.87
C LYS A 168 9.61 -12.10 7.85
N PRO A 169 9.91 -12.31 6.55
CA PRO A 169 8.92 -12.36 5.47
C PRO A 169 8.07 -13.64 5.44
N VAL A 170 8.04 -14.42 6.52
CA VAL A 170 7.42 -15.77 6.52
C VAL A 170 6.26 -15.81 7.51
N ASN A 171 5.03 -15.84 6.98
CA ASN A 171 3.72 -15.90 7.65
C ASN A 171 3.13 -14.58 8.19
N LEU A 172 2.95 -13.60 7.31
CA LEU A 172 2.46 -12.25 7.62
C LEU A 172 1.04 -12.17 8.23
N LEU A 173 0.08 -13.06 7.95
CA LEU A 173 -1.30 -12.87 8.42
C LEU A 173 -1.46 -12.81 9.95
N LYS A 174 -0.59 -13.49 10.73
CA LYS A 174 -0.60 -13.45 12.20
C LYS A 174 0.14 -12.26 12.82
N TYR A 175 1.11 -11.67 12.11
CA TYR A 175 1.99 -10.61 12.64
C TYR A 175 1.54 -9.18 12.26
N ARG A 176 0.62 -9.06 11.28
CA ARG A 176 0.06 -7.78 10.79
C ARG A 176 -0.87 -7.03 11.77
N LEU A 177 -1.14 -7.56 12.97
CA LEU A 177 -2.12 -7.00 13.92
C LEU A 177 -1.50 -6.19 15.08
N LEU A 178 -0.18 -6.30 15.27
CA LEU A 178 0.54 -5.64 16.38
C LEU A 178 1.72 -4.78 15.92
N ASN A 179 1.93 -4.64 14.61
CA ASN A 179 3.06 -3.89 14.07
C ASN A 179 2.81 -2.38 14.16
N ILE A 180 3.39 -1.75 15.18
CA ILE A 180 3.31 -0.29 15.39
C ILE A 180 4.05 0.52 14.31
N PHE A 181 4.84 -0.14 13.46
CA PHE A 181 5.60 0.45 12.35
C PHE A 181 4.93 0.21 11.00
N GLU A 182 3.69 -0.23 10.95
CA GLU A 182 2.97 -0.53 9.70
C GLU A 182 3.60 -1.61 8.82
N ASP A 183 2.75 -2.46 8.25
CA ASP A 183 3.13 -3.54 7.35
C ASP A 183 3.83 -3.04 6.05
N LYS A 184 3.72 -1.74 5.73
CA LYS A 184 4.23 -1.12 4.49
C LYS A 184 5.58 -0.42 4.63
N ILE A 185 6.08 -0.16 5.85
CA ILE A 185 7.42 0.43 6.00
C ILE A 185 8.51 -0.53 5.51
N THR A 186 8.25 -1.84 5.46
CA THR A 186 9.23 -2.85 5.04
C THR A 186 8.84 -3.59 3.76
N ALA A 187 7.65 -3.32 3.22
CA ALA A 187 7.20 -3.90 1.97
C ALA A 187 7.79 -3.11 0.79
N PRO A 188 8.28 -3.76 -0.28
CA PRO A 188 8.80 -3.06 -1.45
C PRO A 188 7.75 -2.06 -1.95
N VAL A 189 8.20 -0.81 -2.09
CA VAL A 189 7.35 0.35 -2.33
C VAL A 189 6.86 0.34 -3.76
N ASN A 190 5.56 0.58 -3.95
CA ASN A 190 5.05 0.91 -5.28
C ASN A 190 5.38 2.38 -5.60
N TYR A 191 6.53 2.62 -6.24
CA TYR A 191 6.99 3.97 -6.61
C TYR A 191 6.07 4.66 -7.64
N GLY A 192 5.35 3.87 -8.45
CA GLY A 192 4.44 4.36 -9.47
C GLY A 192 3.13 4.92 -8.89
N SER A 193 2.63 4.33 -7.80
CA SER A 193 1.67 4.99 -6.92
C SER A 193 1.60 4.32 -5.54
N PRO A 194 2.12 4.99 -4.50
CA PRO A 194 2.07 4.46 -3.15
C PRO A 194 0.66 4.71 -2.59
N VAL A 195 -0.18 3.67 -2.61
CA VAL A 195 -1.46 3.66 -1.88
C VAL A 195 -1.14 3.54 -0.39
N ILE A 196 -0.83 4.67 0.24
CA ILE A 196 -0.47 4.75 1.66
C ILE A 196 -1.72 4.71 2.53
N PHE A 197 -2.60 5.70 2.35
CA PHE A 197 -3.81 5.86 3.16
C PHE A 197 -4.98 5.06 2.59
N ASN A 198 -5.36 3.99 3.30
CA ASN A 198 -6.56 3.21 3.02
C ASN A 198 -7.33 2.92 4.34
N LEU A 199 -8.46 2.23 4.24
CA LEU A 199 -9.27 1.90 5.43
C LEU A 199 -8.47 1.06 6.45
N PHE A 200 -7.66 0.12 5.98
CA PHE A 200 -6.86 -0.76 6.84
C PHE A 200 -5.79 0.02 7.61
N TYR A 201 -5.12 0.97 6.95
CA TYR A 201 -4.22 1.93 7.57
C TYR A 201 -4.91 2.68 8.70
N ALA A 202 -6.11 3.21 8.45
CA ALA A 202 -6.85 3.97 9.44
C ALA A 202 -7.26 3.10 10.63
N LEU A 203 -7.78 1.90 10.39
CA LEU A 203 -8.16 0.95 11.44
C LEU A 203 -6.95 0.52 12.28
N ASP A 204 -5.80 0.28 11.65
CA ASP A 204 -4.54 -0.02 12.34
C ASP A 204 -4.11 1.09 13.31
N LYS A 205 -4.07 2.35 12.83
CA LYS A 205 -3.69 3.48 13.69
C LYS A 205 -4.73 3.75 14.79
N LEU A 206 -6.02 3.58 14.50
CA LEU A 206 -7.09 3.67 15.51
C LEU A 206 -6.98 2.59 16.59
N PHE A 207 -6.53 1.38 16.23
CA PHE A 207 -6.27 0.32 17.20
C PHE A 207 -5.19 0.73 18.20
N ILE A 208 -4.05 1.23 17.69
CA ILE A 208 -2.94 1.68 18.54
C ILE A 208 -3.38 2.82 19.47
N VAL A 209 -4.13 3.80 18.94
CA VAL A 209 -4.71 4.88 19.75
C VAL A 209 -5.65 4.33 20.83
N SER A 210 -6.45 3.32 20.52
CA SER A 210 -7.34 2.67 21.49
C SER A 210 -6.55 1.99 22.61
N ILE A 211 -5.42 1.34 22.32
CA ILE A 211 -4.54 0.77 23.35
C ILE A 211 -3.87 1.87 24.18
N ILE A 212 -3.48 3.01 23.59
CA ILE A 212 -2.96 4.15 24.36
C ILE A 212 -4.01 4.63 25.36
N LEU A 213 -5.24 4.85 24.91
CA LEU A 213 -6.35 5.26 25.77
C LEU A 213 -6.63 4.25 26.88
N PHE A 214 -6.56 2.95 26.57
CA PHE A 214 -6.66 1.89 27.56
C PHE A 214 -5.66 2.04 28.70
N MET A 215 -4.38 2.18 28.36
CA MET A 215 -3.30 2.28 29.33
C MET A 215 -3.47 3.51 30.23
N LEU A 216 -3.93 4.63 29.67
CA LEU A 216 -4.25 5.84 30.43
C LEU A 216 -5.38 5.59 31.44
N VAL A 217 -6.48 4.94 31.00
CA VAL A 217 -7.64 4.63 31.86
C VAL A 217 -7.26 3.64 32.96
N VAL A 218 -6.53 2.57 32.64
CA VAL A 218 -6.06 1.57 33.62
C VAL A 218 -5.17 2.21 34.68
N THR A 219 -4.27 3.09 34.26
CA THR A 219 -3.40 3.85 35.18
C THR A 219 -4.21 4.80 36.06
N TYR A 220 -5.21 5.49 35.51
CA TYR A 220 -6.13 6.35 36.26
C TYR A 220 -6.90 5.58 37.33
N LEU A 221 -7.49 4.43 36.97
CA LEU A 221 -8.28 3.60 37.89
C LEU A 221 -7.43 3.07 39.03
N LYS A 222 -6.19 2.66 38.75
CA LYS A 222 -5.22 2.27 39.78
C LYS A 222 -4.89 3.44 40.70
N ALA A 223 -4.59 4.61 40.13
CA ALA A 223 -4.25 5.80 40.92
C ALA A 223 -5.39 6.26 41.84
N LYS A 224 -6.65 6.09 41.42
CA LYS A 224 -7.84 6.45 42.22
C LYS A 224 -8.37 5.33 43.13
N LYS A 225 -7.76 4.14 43.13
CA LYS A 225 -8.18 2.97 43.94
C LYS A 225 -9.67 2.63 43.78
N LYS A 226 -10.26 2.81 42.59
CA LYS A 226 -11.71 2.62 42.36
C LYS A 226 -12.10 1.13 42.37
N PRO A 227 -13.24 0.74 42.97
CA PRO A 227 -13.63 -0.67 43.15
C PRO A 227 -14.01 -1.37 41.83
N TYR A 228 -14.59 -0.64 40.88
CA TYR A 228 -15.02 -1.17 39.57
C TYR A 228 -13.89 -1.30 38.53
N LYS A 229 -12.63 -1.15 38.95
CA LYS A 229 -11.47 -1.21 38.05
C LYS A 229 -11.40 -2.52 37.23
N ASN A 230 -11.83 -3.63 37.83
CA ASN A 230 -11.81 -4.94 37.18
C ASN A 230 -12.88 -5.04 36.08
N TYR A 231 -14.08 -4.49 36.29
CA TYR A 231 -15.15 -4.51 35.27
C TYR A 231 -14.80 -3.64 34.06
N ILE A 232 -14.27 -2.43 34.28
CA ILE A 232 -13.82 -1.55 33.18
C ILE A 232 -12.69 -2.23 32.38
N PHE A 233 -11.76 -2.90 33.08
CA PHE A 233 -10.68 -3.64 32.44
C PHE A 233 -11.21 -4.77 31.54
N VAL A 234 -12.18 -5.56 32.02
CA VAL A 234 -12.81 -6.63 31.24
C VAL A 234 -13.58 -6.08 30.03
N ILE A 235 -14.40 -5.04 30.22
CA ILE A 235 -15.16 -4.41 29.11
C ILE A 235 -14.21 -3.92 28.02
N PHE A 236 -13.09 -3.31 28.40
CA PHE A 236 -12.14 -2.80 27.43
C PHE A 236 -11.38 -3.92 26.70
N ILE A 237 -11.04 -5.02 27.39
CA ILE A 237 -10.49 -6.21 26.73
C ILE A 237 -11.48 -6.75 25.70
N LEU A 238 -12.78 -6.83 26.04
CA LEU A 238 -13.81 -7.27 25.11
C LEU A 238 -13.89 -6.36 23.88
N VAL A 239 -13.85 -5.03 24.06
CA VAL A 239 -13.81 -4.06 22.95
C VAL A 239 -12.55 -4.23 22.09
N LEU A 240 -11.38 -4.47 22.70
CA LEU A 240 -10.14 -4.73 21.95
C LEU A 240 -10.21 -6.04 21.16
N VAL A 241 -10.78 -7.09 21.74
CA VAL A 241 -10.99 -8.39 21.06
C VAL A 241 -11.97 -8.23 19.90
N GLU A 242 -13.09 -7.52 20.11
CA GLU A 242 -14.06 -7.24 19.05
C GLU A 242 -13.45 -6.40 17.92
N PHE A 243 -12.65 -5.39 18.26
CA PHE A 243 -11.91 -4.60 17.29
C PHE A 243 -10.92 -5.46 16.48
N LEU A 244 -10.20 -6.38 17.14
CA LEU A 244 -9.30 -7.33 16.48
C LEU A 244 -10.07 -8.27 15.52
N ILE A 245 -11.27 -8.72 15.89
CA ILE A 245 -12.14 -9.54 15.03
C ILE A 245 -12.60 -8.74 13.80
N ILE A 246 -13.02 -7.48 13.98
CA ILE A 246 -13.41 -6.58 12.88
C ILE A 246 -12.22 -6.34 11.94
N GLN A 247 -11.03 -6.08 12.48
CA GLN A 247 -9.82 -5.86 11.67
C GLN A 247 -9.42 -7.13 10.90
N GLY A 248 -9.44 -8.30 11.55
CA GLY A 248 -9.13 -9.59 10.92
C GLY A 248 -10.11 -9.97 9.82
N SER A 249 -11.41 -9.79 10.05
CA SER A 249 -12.46 -10.07 9.06
C SER A 249 -12.41 -9.09 7.88
N ALA A 250 -12.13 -7.81 8.10
CA ALA A 250 -11.94 -6.85 7.02
C ALA A 250 -10.72 -7.24 6.15
N LYS A 251 -9.62 -7.69 6.77
CA LYS A 251 -8.41 -8.15 6.06
C LYS A 251 -8.64 -9.46 5.28
N SER A 252 -9.47 -10.38 5.78
CA SER A 252 -9.81 -11.61 5.02
C SER A 252 -10.51 -11.34 3.68
N ARG A 253 -11.02 -10.11 3.46
CA ARG A 253 -11.66 -9.69 2.21
C ARG A 253 -10.70 -9.05 1.21
N THR A 254 -9.42 -8.85 1.55
CA THR A 254 -8.42 -8.40 0.57
C THR A 254 -7.96 -9.59 -0.26
N VAL A 255 -8.09 -9.49 -1.58
CA VAL A 255 -7.55 -10.50 -2.50
C VAL A 255 -6.03 -10.41 -2.47
N ILE A 256 -5.40 -11.49 -2.01
CA ILE A 256 -3.95 -11.65 -2.03
C ILE A 256 -3.61 -12.35 -3.34
N PHE A 257 -2.90 -11.65 -4.22
CA PHE A 257 -2.31 -12.25 -5.40
C PHE A 257 -1.22 -13.22 -4.99
N ASN A 258 -1.44 -14.49 -5.34
CA ASN A 258 -0.44 -15.53 -5.31
C ASN A 258 -0.08 -15.84 -6.77
N SER A 259 1.18 -15.65 -7.16
CA SER A 259 1.62 -15.84 -8.54
C SER A 259 1.42 -17.29 -9.02
N MET A 260 1.44 -18.27 -8.10
CA MET A 260 1.15 -19.67 -8.42
C MET A 260 -0.31 -19.88 -8.84
N ASP A 261 -1.28 -19.25 -8.16
CA ASP A 261 -2.72 -19.45 -8.44
C ASP A 261 -3.14 -18.84 -9.79
N TYR A 262 -2.51 -17.74 -10.23
CA TYR A 262 -2.79 -17.14 -11.53
C TYR A 262 -2.22 -17.98 -12.68
N VAL A 263 -1.01 -18.53 -12.51
CA VAL A 263 -0.35 -19.38 -13.53
C VAL A 263 -1.08 -20.73 -13.64
N GLU A 264 -1.42 -21.36 -12.52
CA GLU A 264 -2.07 -22.68 -12.51
C GLU A 264 -3.49 -22.66 -13.11
N ASN A 265 -4.22 -21.54 -12.97
CA ASN A 265 -5.51 -21.36 -13.64
C ASN A 265 -5.38 -20.85 -15.09
N ALA A 266 -4.27 -20.22 -15.45
CA ALA A 266 -3.98 -19.81 -16.83
C ALA A 266 -3.61 -20.99 -17.74
N GLU A 267 -3.07 -22.07 -17.16
CA GLU A 267 -2.65 -23.28 -17.88
C GLU A 267 -3.78 -24.31 -18.07
N LYS A 268 -4.93 -24.12 -17.41
CA LYS A 268 -6.15 -24.87 -17.75
C LYS A 268 -6.77 -24.25 -19.00
N GLU A 269 -6.21 -24.60 -20.16
CA GLU A 269 -6.82 -24.30 -21.46
C GLU A 269 -8.24 -24.88 -21.48
N ILE A 270 -9.24 -24.01 -21.41
CA ILE A 270 -10.59 -24.38 -21.78
C ILE A 270 -10.59 -24.42 -23.30
N ASN A 271 -10.65 -25.62 -23.86
CA ASN A 271 -10.72 -25.82 -25.30
C ASN A 271 -12.09 -25.28 -25.77
N THR A 272 -12.09 -24.06 -26.32
CA THR A 272 -13.30 -23.33 -26.73
C THR A 272 -13.38 -23.33 -28.25
N SER A 273 -14.60 -23.46 -28.78
CA SER A 273 -14.84 -23.46 -30.23
C SER A 273 -14.78 -22.07 -30.86
N TYR A 274 -14.77 -21.01 -30.06
CA TYR A 274 -14.90 -19.61 -30.47
C TYR A 274 -13.63 -18.80 -30.19
N SER A 275 -13.40 -17.75 -30.99
CA SER A 275 -12.30 -16.79 -30.79
C SER A 275 -12.82 -15.35 -30.72
N ILE A 276 -12.02 -14.46 -30.15
CA ILE A 276 -12.39 -13.04 -30.00
C ILE A 276 -11.84 -12.23 -31.15
N SER A 277 -12.71 -11.53 -31.88
CA SER A 277 -12.28 -10.59 -32.92
C SER A 277 -12.00 -9.20 -32.34
N ASN A 278 -12.88 -8.70 -31.46
CA ASN A 278 -12.84 -7.32 -31.01
C ASN A 278 -13.42 -7.13 -29.60
N TYR A 279 -12.81 -6.21 -28.85
CA TYR A 279 -13.31 -5.68 -27.58
C TYR A 279 -13.66 -4.21 -27.73
N ASN A 280 -14.93 -3.87 -27.50
CA ASN A 280 -15.37 -2.49 -27.33
C ASN A 280 -15.67 -2.24 -25.85
N MET A 281 -14.89 -1.37 -25.21
CA MET A 281 -14.98 -1.13 -23.77
C MET A 281 -15.24 0.34 -23.45
N ASN A 282 -16.12 0.59 -22.48
CA ASN A 282 -16.32 1.92 -21.89
C ASN A 282 -16.07 1.83 -20.38
N ILE A 283 -14.88 2.27 -19.99
CA ILE A 283 -14.32 2.11 -18.66
C ILE A 283 -14.43 3.42 -17.89
N ASN A 284 -14.80 3.32 -16.62
CA ASN A 284 -14.74 4.41 -15.65
C ASN A 284 -13.76 4.06 -14.53
N LEU A 285 -12.68 4.83 -14.44
CA LEU A 285 -11.56 4.67 -13.51
C LEU A 285 -11.53 5.85 -12.53
N ASN A 286 -12.44 5.79 -11.57
CA ASN A 286 -12.54 6.75 -10.47
C ASN A 286 -12.27 6.04 -9.13
N ASN A 287 -13.15 6.17 -8.14
CA ASN A 287 -13.01 5.44 -6.86
C ASN A 287 -13.50 3.99 -6.93
N LYS A 288 -14.25 3.65 -7.98
CA LYS A 288 -14.76 2.32 -8.27
C LYS A 288 -14.52 2.08 -9.75
N PHE A 289 -14.13 0.86 -10.10
CA PHE A 289 -14.05 0.42 -11.48
C PHE A 289 -15.45 0.06 -11.96
N SER A 290 -15.80 0.52 -13.17
CA SER A 290 -16.94 -0.04 -13.91
C SER A 290 -16.58 -0.12 -15.38
N ASN A 291 -17.04 -1.17 -16.04
CA ASN A 291 -16.84 -1.35 -17.48
C ASN A 291 -18.12 -1.86 -18.12
N ARG A 292 -18.47 -1.26 -19.26
CA ARG A 292 -19.40 -1.82 -20.24
C ARG A 292 -18.55 -2.41 -21.35
N CYS A 293 -18.44 -3.73 -21.36
CA CYS A 293 -17.62 -4.47 -22.30
C CYS A 293 -18.54 -5.15 -23.31
N SER A 294 -18.28 -4.94 -24.60
CA SER A 294 -18.92 -5.65 -25.70
C SER A 294 -17.84 -6.45 -26.42
N ILE A 295 -18.05 -7.74 -26.54
CA ILE A 295 -17.08 -8.70 -27.08
C ILE A 295 -17.70 -9.31 -28.34
N GLU A 296 -17.03 -9.13 -29.46
CA GLU A 296 -17.39 -9.75 -30.73
C GLU A 296 -16.66 -11.10 -30.81
N LEU A 297 -17.42 -12.19 -30.91
CA LEU A 297 -16.91 -13.56 -31.03
C LEU A 297 -17.11 -14.09 -32.45
N VAL A 298 -16.15 -14.88 -32.90
CA VAL A 298 -16.19 -15.59 -34.18
C VAL A 298 -16.41 -17.08 -33.89
N LYS A 299 -17.46 -17.65 -34.49
CA LYS A 299 -17.92 -19.07 -34.47
C LYS A 299 -19.05 -19.41 -33.48
N GLU A 300 -19.68 -20.56 -33.74
CA GLU A 300 -20.72 -21.18 -32.92
C GLU A 300 -20.21 -21.64 -31.55
N ALA A 301 -21.04 -21.42 -30.52
CA ALA A 301 -20.76 -21.83 -29.15
C ALA A 301 -22.06 -22.12 -28.40
N ASP A 302 -22.31 -23.40 -28.09
CA ASP A 302 -23.43 -23.82 -27.23
C ASP A 302 -23.25 -23.37 -25.78
N LYS A 303 -22.00 -23.06 -25.41
CA LYS A 303 -21.57 -22.65 -24.08
C LYS A 303 -20.50 -21.57 -24.18
N LEU A 304 -20.67 -20.50 -23.43
CA LEU A 304 -19.66 -19.45 -23.30
C LEU A 304 -19.07 -19.46 -21.88
N GLU A 305 -17.75 -19.60 -21.81
CA GLU A 305 -16.96 -19.49 -20.60
C GLU A 305 -15.92 -18.39 -20.73
N PHE A 306 -15.83 -17.56 -19.69
CA PHE A 306 -14.80 -16.52 -19.59
C PHE A 306 -14.39 -16.31 -18.14
N TYR A 307 -13.17 -15.82 -17.95
CA TYR A 307 -12.66 -15.43 -16.66
C TYR A 307 -12.91 -13.95 -16.39
N LEU A 308 -13.48 -13.64 -15.24
CA LEU A 308 -13.65 -12.31 -14.69
C LEU A 308 -13.52 -12.38 -13.17
N SER A 309 -12.61 -11.57 -12.61
CA SER A 309 -12.23 -11.69 -11.20
C SER A 309 -13.42 -11.52 -10.24
N GLU A 310 -13.51 -12.35 -9.20
CA GLU A 310 -14.61 -12.38 -8.22
C GLU A 310 -14.90 -11.03 -7.53
N ILE A 311 -13.91 -10.13 -7.50
CA ILE A 311 -14.04 -8.75 -6.99
C ILE A 311 -15.07 -7.90 -7.74
N PHE A 312 -15.42 -8.30 -8.97
CA PHE A 312 -16.39 -7.60 -9.80
C PHE A 312 -17.78 -8.17 -9.62
N LYS A 313 -18.74 -7.31 -9.29
CA LYS A 313 -20.16 -7.64 -9.38
C LYS A 313 -20.61 -7.47 -10.83
N ILE A 314 -21.11 -8.55 -11.42
CA ILE A 314 -21.77 -8.52 -12.73
C ILE A 314 -23.18 -7.98 -12.52
N GLU A 315 -23.51 -6.89 -13.20
CA GLU A 315 -24.81 -6.24 -13.14
C GLU A 315 -25.73 -6.81 -14.23
N GLU A 316 -25.18 -7.09 -15.41
CA GLU A 316 -25.93 -7.58 -16.56
C GLU A 316 -25.00 -8.33 -17.53
N ILE A 317 -25.54 -9.38 -18.16
CA ILE A 317 -24.95 -10.05 -19.32
C ILE A 317 -26.04 -10.14 -20.40
N LEU A 318 -25.73 -9.66 -21.60
CA LEU A 318 -26.56 -9.79 -22.79
C LEU A 318 -25.81 -10.58 -23.86
N VAL A 319 -26.52 -11.48 -24.53
CA VAL A 319 -26.04 -12.14 -25.74
C VAL A 319 -26.95 -11.73 -26.89
N ASN A 320 -26.39 -11.11 -27.93
CA ASN A 320 -27.13 -10.50 -29.04
C ASN A 320 -28.29 -9.61 -28.56
N GLY A 321 -28.04 -8.83 -27.49
CA GLY A 321 -29.01 -7.93 -26.87
C GLY A 321 -30.06 -8.57 -25.95
N LYS A 322 -30.08 -9.91 -25.80
CA LYS A 322 -30.99 -10.62 -24.89
C LYS A 322 -30.31 -10.96 -23.57
N GLN A 323 -30.99 -10.70 -22.46
CA GLN A 323 -30.46 -11.04 -21.13
C GLN A 323 -30.40 -12.55 -20.92
N VAL A 324 -29.25 -13.03 -20.46
CA VAL A 324 -29.00 -14.46 -20.20
C VAL A 324 -28.77 -14.74 -18.72
N LYS A 325 -29.04 -15.98 -18.31
CA LYS A 325 -28.62 -16.49 -16.99
C LYS A 325 -27.17 -16.94 -17.08
N TYR A 326 -26.46 -16.84 -15.97
CA TYR A 326 -25.09 -17.30 -15.86
C TYR A 326 -24.87 -17.99 -14.51
N SER A 327 -23.94 -18.94 -14.50
CA SER A 327 -23.34 -19.47 -13.27
C SER A 327 -21.96 -18.87 -13.07
N ARG A 328 -21.53 -18.76 -11.83
CA ARG A 328 -20.20 -18.27 -11.49
C ARG A 328 -19.57 -19.12 -10.40
N ASP A 329 -18.35 -19.60 -10.66
CA ASP A 329 -17.49 -20.22 -9.66
C ASP A 329 -16.17 -19.44 -9.60
N LYS A 330 -15.99 -18.67 -8.52
CA LYS A 330 -14.88 -17.73 -8.35
C LYS A 330 -14.73 -16.79 -9.56
N ASP A 331 -13.64 -16.93 -10.29
CA ASP A 331 -13.33 -16.12 -11.47
C ASP A 331 -13.96 -16.65 -12.76
N LEU A 332 -14.40 -17.92 -12.80
CA LEU A 332 -15.01 -18.51 -13.99
C LEU A 332 -16.50 -18.17 -14.05
N VAL A 333 -16.93 -17.59 -15.18
CA VAL A 333 -18.32 -17.32 -15.50
C VAL A 333 -18.71 -18.21 -16.68
N SER A 334 -19.81 -18.94 -16.54
CA SER A 334 -20.33 -19.83 -17.58
C SER A 334 -21.77 -19.46 -17.93
N ILE A 335 -22.06 -19.43 -19.23
CA ILE A 335 -23.37 -19.23 -19.82
C ILE A 335 -23.68 -20.51 -20.61
N GLU A 336 -24.75 -21.19 -20.23
CA GLU A 336 -25.20 -22.45 -20.83
C GLU A 336 -26.49 -22.22 -21.65
N ASP A 337 -26.87 -23.21 -22.45
CA ASP A 337 -28.09 -23.24 -23.27
C ASP A 337 -28.19 -22.08 -24.28
N LEU A 338 -27.08 -21.78 -24.96
CA LEU A 338 -27.08 -20.80 -26.05
C LEU A 338 -27.57 -21.47 -27.34
N ASP A 339 -28.78 -21.13 -27.78
CA ASP A 339 -29.32 -21.55 -29.08
C ASP A 339 -28.89 -20.54 -30.16
N ILE A 340 -27.60 -20.56 -30.51
CA ILE A 340 -26.99 -19.59 -31.46
C ILE A 340 -26.21 -20.36 -32.52
N GLN A 341 -26.80 -20.49 -33.71
CA GLN A 341 -26.19 -21.10 -34.89
C GLN A 341 -25.83 -20.02 -35.91
N ASP A 342 -24.63 -20.12 -36.51
CA ASP A 342 -24.16 -19.37 -37.67
C ASP A 342 -24.26 -17.82 -37.67
N GLU A 343 -24.15 -17.15 -36.51
CA GLU A 343 -24.10 -15.67 -36.42
C GLU A 343 -22.87 -15.13 -35.66
N ASP A 344 -22.41 -13.93 -36.02
CA ASP A 344 -21.47 -13.15 -35.20
C ASP A 344 -22.12 -12.91 -33.83
N LEU A 345 -21.49 -13.42 -32.77
CA LEU A 345 -22.03 -13.35 -31.42
C LEU A 345 -21.47 -12.12 -30.71
N ILE A 346 -22.37 -11.26 -30.23
CA ILE A 346 -22.05 -10.09 -29.42
C ILE A 346 -22.40 -10.39 -27.96
N LEU A 347 -21.37 -10.43 -27.11
CA LEU A 347 -21.50 -10.60 -25.67
C LEU A 347 -21.27 -9.26 -24.98
N ASP A 348 -22.34 -8.66 -24.45
CA ASP A 348 -22.27 -7.45 -23.64
C ASP A 348 -22.29 -7.78 -22.15
N ILE A 349 -21.27 -7.33 -21.42
CA ILE A 349 -21.13 -7.54 -19.99
C ILE A 349 -20.98 -6.18 -19.32
N TYR A 350 -21.87 -5.90 -18.37
CA TYR A 350 -21.76 -4.74 -17.51
C TYR A 350 -21.41 -5.17 -16.09
N TYR A 351 -20.29 -4.66 -15.59
CA TYR A 351 -19.77 -5.07 -14.29
C TYR A 351 -19.03 -3.94 -13.58
N SER A 352 -19.01 -4.00 -12.25
CA SER A 352 -18.36 -2.99 -11.43
C SER A 352 -17.80 -3.56 -10.13
N GLY A 353 -16.72 -2.97 -9.63
CA GLY A 353 -16.00 -3.49 -8.46
C GLY A 353 -15.00 -2.51 -7.88
N ARG A 354 -14.52 -2.80 -6.67
CA ARG A 354 -13.39 -2.08 -6.07
C ARG A 354 -12.14 -2.90 -6.33
N VAL A 355 -11.18 -2.32 -7.03
CA VAL A 355 -9.90 -2.96 -7.33
C VAL A 355 -8.89 -2.53 -6.28
N TYR A 356 -8.48 -3.48 -5.43
CA TYR A 356 -7.38 -3.35 -4.45
C TYR A 356 -6.81 -4.74 -4.21
N ILE A 357 -5.72 -5.07 -4.89
CA ILE A 357 -5.06 -6.39 -4.86
C ILE A 357 -3.67 -6.21 -4.26
N GLU A 358 -3.36 -7.00 -3.23
CA GLU A 358 -2.05 -7.02 -2.57
C GLU A 358 -1.25 -8.25 -3.01
N ASN A 359 0.08 -8.16 -3.10
CA ASN A 359 0.93 -9.34 -3.22
C ASN A 359 1.05 -10.08 -1.86
N GLY A 360 1.71 -11.24 -1.83
CA GLY A 360 1.97 -12.00 -0.60
C GLY A 360 2.73 -11.23 0.50
N LEU A 361 3.41 -10.13 0.14
CA LEU A 361 4.10 -9.23 1.07
C LEU A 361 3.21 -8.10 1.61
N GLY A 362 2.01 -7.87 1.05
CA GLY A 362 1.09 -6.80 1.44
C GLY A 362 1.26 -5.49 0.65
N THR A 363 2.05 -5.48 -0.41
CA THR A 363 2.16 -4.35 -1.34
C THR A 363 0.99 -4.35 -2.31
N ASN A 364 0.34 -3.20 -2.50
CA ASN A 364 -0.72 -3.06 -3.51
C ASN A 364 -0.14 -3.12 -4.93
N ILE A 365 -0.54 -4.13 -5.69
CA ILE A 365 -0.08 -4.38 -7.06
C ILE A 365 -1.11 -4.00 -8.13
N CYS A 366 -2.39 -4.04 -7.82
CA CYS A 366 -3.43 -3.53 -8.72
C CYS A 366 -4.46 -2.73 -7.92
N TYR A 367 -4.84 -1.56 -8.44
CA TYR A 367 -5.77 -0.66 -7.75
C TYR A 367 -6.43 0.31 -8.72
N VAL A 368 -7.61 0.79 -8.33
CA VAL A 368 -8.32 1.87 -9.02
C VAL A 368 -8.77 2.90 -7.99
N SER A 369 -8.23 4.12 -8.12
CA SER A 369 -8.54 5.28 -7.31
C SER A 369 -8.75 6.50 -8.21
N SER A 370 -9.30 7.58 -7.65
CA SER A 370 -9.40 8.86 -8.37
C SER A 370 -8.08 9.46 -8.87
N ARG A 371 -6.92 8.93 -8.46
CA ARG A 371 -5.61 9.44 -8.88
C ARG A 371 -4.63 8.37 -9.35
N ASP A 372 -4.90 7.13 -8.98
CA ASP A 372 -3.94 6.04 -9.02
C ASP A 372 -4.61 4.86 -9.69
N ILE A 373 -4.02 4.36 -10.76
CA ILE A 373 -4.57 3.28 -11.55
C ILE A 373 -3.43 2.31 -11.84
N SER A 374 -3.61 1.06 -11.48
CA SER A 374 -2.77 -0.06 -11.91
C SER A 374 -3.69 -1.22 -12.27
N LEU A 375 -3.92 -1.39 -13.57
CA LEU A 375 -4.69 -2.50 -14.14
C LEU A 375 -3.77 -3.29 -15.05
N MET A 376 -3.53 -4.54 -14.68
CA MET A 376 -2.59 -5.41 -15.37
C MET A 376 -3.27 -6.70 -15.80
N ASP A 377 -3.26 -7.00 -17.09
CA ASP A 377 -3.92 -8.18 -17.68
C ASP A 377 -3.36 -9.50 -17.16
N ASN A 378 -2.09 -9.49 -16.77
CA ASN A 378 -1.32 -10.64 -16.35
C ASN A 378 -1.30 -10.89 -14.83
N VAL A 379 -2.00 -10.06 -14.06
CA VAL A 379 -2.09 -10.20 -12.59
C VAL A 379 -3.48 -10.68 -12.17
N PHE A 380 -4.53 -10.17 -12.82
CA PHE A 380 -5.91 -10.57 -12.52
C PHE A 380 -6.81 -10.28 -13.71
N TYR A 381 -7.95 -10.98 -13.80
CA TYR A 381 -8.92 -10.83 -14.88
C TYR A 381 -9.77 -9.57 -14.65
N TRP A 382 -9.24 -8.40 -15.01
CA TRP A 382 -9.90 -7.10 -14.84
C TRP A 382 -10.92 -6.77 -15.94
N TYR A 383 -10.83 -7.50 -17.04
CA TYR A 383 -11.85 -7.62 -18.08
C TYR A 383 -12.14 -9.09 -18.36
N PRO A 384 -13.30 -9.40 -19.00
CA PRO A 384 -13.61 -10.77 -19.38
C PRO A 384 -12.52 -11.29 -20.32
N VAL A 385 -11.89 -12.42 -19.98
CA VAL A 385 -10.86 -13.06 -20.80
C VAL A 385 -11.31 -14.48 -21.13
N ILE A 386 -11.28 -14.84 -22.41
CA ILE A 386 -11.53 -16.22 -22.86
C ILE A 386 -10.23 -17.00 -22.80
N ALA A 387 -10.30 -18.28 -22.41
CA ALA A 387 -9.14 -19.10 -22.02
C ALA A 387 -8.08 -19.30 -23.11
N SER A 388 -8.35 -18.97 -24.38
CA SER A 388 -7.36 -18.92 -25.47
C SER A 388 -6.42 -17.72 -25.33
N LYS A 389 -5.65 -17.68 -24.24
CA LYS A 389 -4.87 -16.53 -23.73
C LYS A 389 -3.77 -15.99 -24.66
N ASN A 390 -3.52 -16.64 -25.80
CA ASN A 390 -2.39 -16.36 -26.67
C ASN A 390 -2.73 -15.62 -27.97
N GLU A 391 -4.00 -15.41 -28.27
CA GLU A 391 -4.43 -14.69 -29.48
C GLU A 391 -4.51 -13.19 -29.23
N SER A 392 -3.86 -12.43 -30.12
CA SER A 392 -4.04 -10.98 -30.15
C SER A 392 -5.40 -10.65 -30.75
N CYS A 393 -6.05 -9.60 -30.25
CA CYS A 393 -7.34 -9.14 -30.75
C CYS A 393 -7.37 -7.60 -30.83
N ASN A 394 -8.39 -7.07 -31.49
CA ASN A 394 -8.59 -5.63 -31.57
C ASN A 394 -9.21 -5.10 -30.28
N PHE A 395 -8.72 -3.95 -29.83
CA PHE A 395 -9.26 -3.22 -28.70
C PHE A 395 -9.69 -1.83 -29.13
N ASN A 396 -10.87 -1.42 -28.70
CA ASN A 396 -11.39 -0.06 -28.81
C ASN A 396 -11.99 0.36 -27.46
N ILE A 397 -11.25 1.18 -26.73
CA ILE A 397 -11.53 1.47 -25.33
C ILE A 397 -11.69 2.96 -25.12
N VAL A 398 -12.82 3.36 -24.55
CA VAL A 398 -13.03 4.70 -24.00
C VAL A 398 -12.79 4.64 -22.50
N VAL A 399 -11.82 5.40 -22.01
CA VAL A 399 -11.47 5.47 -20.59
C VAL A 399 -11.82 6.84 -20.04
N ASN A 400 -12.66 6.84 -19.01
CA ASN A 400 -12.97 8.02 -18.22
C ASN A 400 -12.18 7.96 -16.91
N SER A 401 -11.24 8.87 -16.70
CA SER A 401 -10.38 8.92 -15.50
C SER A 401 -10.25 10.34 -14.98
N LYS A 402 -9.85 10.52 -13.72
CA LYS A 402 -9.51 11.85 -13.16
C LYS A 402 -8.06 12.27 -13.42
N THR A 403 -7.22 11.33 -13.83
CA THR A 403 -5.78 11.51 -14.07
C THR A 403 -5.38 11.06 -15.47
N LYS A 404 -4.25 11.58 -15.95
CA LYS A 404 -3.62 11.13 -17.19
C LYS A 404 -3.32 9.63 -17.07
N ILE A 405 -3.67 8.88 -18.09
CA ILE A 405 -3.40 7.44 -18.17
C ILE A 405 -2.27 7.14 -19.16
N TYR A 406 -1.64 6.00 -18.94
CA TYR A 406 -0.70 5.34 -19.84
C TYR A 406 -1.20 3.94 -20.11
N SER A 407 -0.87 3.40 -21.28
CA SER A 407 -1.31 2.07 -21.67
C SER A 407 -0.32 1.51 -22.68
N ASN A 408 -0.26 0.18 -22.75
CA ASN A 408 0.40 -0.52 -23.85
C ASN A 408 -0.34 -0.37 -25.19
N LEU A 409 -1.57 0.14 -25.19
CA LEU A 409 -2.30 0.47 -26.41
C LEU A 409 -2.07 1.94 -26.82
N PRO A 410 -2.00 2.25 -28.13
CA PRO A 410 -1.94 3.62 -28.62
C PRO A 410 -3.12 4.48 -28.13
N ILE A 411 -2.80 5.65 -27.56
CA ILE A 411 -3.78 6.65 -27.15
C ILE A 411 -4.05 7.59 -28.32
N LEU A 412 -5.17 7.40 -29.03
CA LEU A 412 -5.52 8.20 -30.21
C LEU A 412 -5.98 9.62 -29.83
N ASN A 413 -6.64 9.76 -28.69
CA ASN A 413 -7.17 11.04 -28.23
C ASN A 413 -7.21 11.05 -26.71
N MET A 414 -6.85 12.18 -26.11
CA MET A 414 -6.99 12.44 -24.69
C MET A 414 -7.48 13.89 -24.50
N LYS A 415 -8.74 14.05 -24.13
CA LYS A 415 -9.35 15.37 -23.87
C LYS A 415 -9.71 15.52 -22.41
N LYS A 416 -9.36 16.66 -21.82
CA LYS A 416 -9.80 17.04 -20.48
C LYS A 416 -11.16 17.73 -20.58
N LYS A 417 -12.24 17.07 -20.15
CA LYS A 417 -13.58 17.68 -20.04
C LYS A 417 -13.62 18.59 -18.82
N GLU A 418 -13.91 19.88 -19.04
CA GLU A 418 -14.21 20.94 -18.05
C GLU A 418 -13.64 20.70 -16.64
N GLY A 419 -12.32 20.56 -16.56
CA GLY A 419 -11.60 20.47 -15.29
C GLY A 419 -11.82 19.22 -14.43
N LYS A 420 -12.69 18.26 -14.81
CA LYS A 420 -13.08 17.14 -13.93
C LYS A 420 -12.58 15.77 -14.36
N PHE A 421 -12.54 15.46 -15.66
CA PHE A 421 -12.17 14.13 -16.14
C PHE A 421 -11.36 14.19 -17.45
N TYR A 422 -10.42 13.26 -17.59
CA TYR A 422 -9.82 12.87 -18.85
C TYR A 422 -10.73 11.83 -19.52
N VAL A 423 -10.99 12.03 -20.80
CA VAL A 423 -11.60 11.03 -21.68
C VAL A 423 -10.53 10.64 -22.69
N SER A 424 -10.09 9.40 -22.60
CA SER A 424 -9.06 8.82 -23.45
C SER A 424 -9.63 7.75 -24.35
N THR A 425 -9.21 7.71 -25.61
CA THR A 425 -9.56 6.65 -26.55
C THR A 425 -8.31 5.84 -26.86
N LEU A 426 -8.31 4.57 -26.47
CA LEU A 426 -7.26 3.60 -26.75
C LEU A 426 -7.72 2.73 -27.92
N LYS A 427 -6.88 2.57 -28.94
CA LYS A 427 -7.19 1.64 -30.05
C LYS A 427 -5.92 0.95 -30.51
N GLY A 428 -5.96 -0.38 -30.60
CA GLY A 428 -4.82 -1.16 -31.07
C GLY A 428 -5.08 -2.66 -31.07
N TYR A 429 -4.11 -3.40 -31.61
CA TYR A 429 -4.12 -4.85 -31.68
C TYR A 429 -3.10 -5.40 -30.69
N SER A 430 -3.54 -6.21 -29.71
CA SER A 430 -2.70 -6.66 -28.60
C SER A 430 -3.18 -7.98 -28.02
N LYS A 431 -2.32 -8.67 -27.26
CA LYS A 431 -2.68 -9.87 -26.48
C LYS A 431 -3.44 -9.53 -25.19
N GLY A 432 -3.40 -8.27 -24.77
CA GLY A 432 -4.13 -7.80 -23.62
C GLY A 432 -3.86 -6.33 -23.34
N VAL A 433 -4.45 -5.84 -22.26
CA VAL A 433 -4.52 -4.41 -21.98
C VAL A 433 -4.03 -4.13 -20.57
N ASN A 434 -3.19 -3.12 -20.49
CA ASN A 434 -2.63 -2.60 -19.26
C ASN A 434 -2.91 -1.09 -19.21
N ILE A 435 -3.37 -0.59 -18.07
CA ILE A 435 -3.69 0.83 -17.88
C ILE A 435 -3.06 1.30 -16.57
N PHE A 436 -2.28 2.37 -16.66
CA PHE A 436 -1.53 2.94 -15.55
C PHE A 436 -1.83 4.41 -15.36
N SER A 437 -1.80 4.87 -14.11
CA SER A 437 -1.79 6.26 -13.72
C SER A 437 -1.21 6.39 -12.32
N GLY A 438 -0.46 7.46 -12.07
CA GLY A 438 0.18 7.66 -10.78
C GLY A 438 1.25 8.75 -10.80
N ASN A 439 2.25 8.58 -9.95
CA ASN A 439 3.46 9.41 -9.88
C ASN A 439 4.48 9.01 -10.96
N LEU A 440 4.07 9.07 -12.22
CA LEU A 440 4.87 8.70 -13.37
C LEU A 440 5.45 9.94 -14.07
N VAL A 441 6.60 9.77 -14.70
CA VAL A 441 7.27 10.77 -15.54
C VAL A 441 7.60 10.16 -16.89
N GLU A 442 7.79 11.02 -17.87
CA GLU A 442 8.12 10.68 -19.25
C GLU A 442 9.48 11.28 -19.60
N THR A 443 10.38 10.48 -20.16
CA THR A 443 11.58 10.96 -20.84
C THR A 443 11.70 10.33 -22.23
N LYS A 444 12.59 10.86 -23.07
CA LYS A 444 12.87 10.33 -24.40
C LYS A 444 14.28 9.75 -24.44
N HIS A 445 14.41 8.54 -24.98
CA HIS A 445 15.67 7.94 -25.36
C HIS A 445 15.66 7.69 -26.87
N GLY A 446 16.29 8.59 -27.63
CA GLY A 446 16.11 8.65 -29.09
C GLY A 446 14.64 8.91 -29.46
N ASP A 447 14.07 8.01 -30.27
CA ASP A 447 12.65 8.04 -30.69
C ASP A 447 11.70 7.28 -29.74
N ILE A 448 12.22 6.67 -28.67
CA ILE A 448 11.45 5.86 -27.73
C ILE A 448 10.99 6.74 -26.56
N ASN A 449 9.68 6.73 -26.28
CA ASN A 449 9.12 7.34 -25.08
C ASN A 449 9.24 6.38 -23.88
N VAL A 450 9.95 6.78 -22.83
CA VAL A 450 10.15 5.97 -21.63
C VAL A 450 9.30 6.55 -20.50
N ILE A 451 8.36 5.75 -19.99
CA ILE A 451 7.47 6.09 -18.88
C ILE A 451 7.93 5.31 -17.65
N TYR A 452 8.21 6.02 -16.56
CA TYR A 452 8.77 5.39 -15.35
C TYR A 452 8.31 6.12 -14.07
N PRO A 453 8.40 5.48 -12.90
CA PRO A 453 8.11 6.13 -11.62
C PRO A 453 9.03 7.32 -11.35
N ARG A 454 8.47 8.45 -10.91
CA ARG A 454 9.21 9.70 -10.64
C ARG A 454 10.37 9.55 -9.65
N GLY A 455 10.30 8.57 -8.76
CA GLY A 455 11.35 8.31 -7.78
C GLY A 455 12.61 7.67 -8.35
N LEU A 456 12.60 7.23 -9.62
CA LEU A 456 13.79 6.66 -10.24
C LEU A 456 14.62 7.78 -10.89
N ASP A 457 15.93 7.67 -10.76
CA ASP A 457 16.87 8.61 -11.37
C ASP A 457 16.87 8.46 -12.90
N GLU A 458 16.73 9.59 -13.61
CA GLU A 458 16.56 9.59 -15.07
C GLU A 458 17.79 9.00 -15.77
N GLU A 459 19.01 9.36 -15.34
CA GLU A 459 20.25 8.86 -15.95
C GLU A 459 20.35 7.34 -15.79
N ARG A 460 20.06 6.82 -14.60
CA ARG A 460 20.02 5.36 -14.37
C ARG A 460 18.97 4.66 -15.22
N ILE A 461 17.80 5.26 -15.40
CA ILE A 461 16.72 4.69 -16.22
C ILE A 461 17.12 4.66 -17.69
N VAL A 462 17.77 5.72 -18.18
CA VAL A 462 18.27 5.75 -19.56
C VAL A 462 19.35 4.68 -19.76
N SER A 463 20.32 4.57 -18.85
CA SER A 463 21.36 3.53 -18.93
C SER A 463 20.78 2.11 -18.87
N PHE A 464 19.76 1.88 -18.04
CA PHE A 464 19.08 0.59 -17.99
C PHE A 464 18.40 0.22 -19.30
N VAL A 465 17.65 1.18 -19.86
CA VAL A 465 16.95 0.97 -21.12
C VAL A 465 17.96 0.63 -22.20
N GLU A 466 19.10 1.32 -22.24
CA GLU A 466 20.19 1.02 -23.17
C GLU A 466 20.79 -0.38 -22.96
N GLU A 467 21.01 -0.80 -21.71
CA GLU A 467 21.50 -2.15 -21.38
C GLU A 467 20.50 -3.25 -21.79
N GLU A 468 19.22 -3.10 -21.42
CA GLU A 468 18.19 -4.08 -21.75
C GLU A 468 17.95 -4.15 -23.26
N LEU A 469 17.94 -3.03 -23.98
CA LEU A 469 17.83 -3.03 -25.45
C LEU A 469 18.98 -3.78 -26.14
N ASN A 470 20.15 -3.83 -25.53
CA ASN A 470 21.32 -4.57 -26.01
C ASN A 470 21.38 -6.02 -25.49
N SER A 471 20.44 -6.45 -24.65
CA SER A 471 20.40 -7.80 -24.09
C SER A 471 19.82 -8.83 -25.08
N ASP A 472 20.12 -10.11 -24.85
CA ASP A 472 19.61 -11.24 -25.64
C ASP A 472 18.07 -11.36 -25.64
N ILE A 473 17.39 -10.75 -24.66
CA ILE A 473 15.93 -10.73 -24.56
C ILE A 473 15.35 -9.82 -25.65
N PHE A 474 16.02 -8.70 -25.93
CA PHE A 474 15.59 -7.71 -26.92
C PHE A 474 16.24 -7.89 -28.29
N SER A 475 17.31 -8.69 -28.40
CA SER A 475 17.94 -9.01 -29.70
C SER A 475 17.00 -9.72 -30.69
N LYS A 476 15.91 -10.33 -30.18
CA LYS A 476 14.85 -10.95 -30.99
C LYS A 476 13.72 -9.98 -31.38
N LEU A 477 13.72 -8.76 -30.84
CA LEU A 477 12.72 -7.74 -31.12
C LEU A 477 13.25 -6.78 -32.19
N ASP A 478 12.35 -6.36 -33.07
CA ASP A 478 12.64 -5.30 -34.04
C ASP A 478 12.63 -3.95 -33.32
N ILE A 479 13.77 -3.56 -32.73
CA ILE A 479 13.95 -2.33 -31.95
C ILE A 479 13.52 -1.09 -32.76
N SER A 480 13.63 -1.14 -34.11
CA SER A 480 13.22 -0.03 -34.99
C SER A 480 11.71 0.27 -34.93
N LYS A 481 10.90 -0.69 -34.49
CA LYS A 481 9.45 -0.55 -34.32
C LYS A 481 9.06 -0.15 -32.91
N LEU A 482 9.97 -0.15 -31.95
CA LEU A 482 9.69 0.21 -30.57
C LEU A 482 9.43 1.71 -30.45
N ARG A 483 8.28 2.09 -29.88
CA ARG A 483 7.88 3.48 -29.67
C ARG A 483 7.77 3.86 -28.21
N GLN A 484 7.51 2.88 -27.34
CA GLN A 484 7.28 3.13 -25.93
C GLN A 484 7.83 2.03 -25.03
N ILE A 485 8.41 2.44 -23.90
CA ILE A 485 8.76 1.56 -22.78
C ILE A 485 8.02 2.05 -21.55
N ILE A 486 7.30 1.16 -20.87
CA ILE A 486 6.69 1.41 -19.57
C ILE A 486 7.43 0.58 -18.53
N ILE A 487 8.15 1.25 -17.64
CA ILE A 487 8.79 0.64 -16.48
C ILE A 487 7.75 0.55 -15.37
N THR A 488 7.37 -0.68 -15.05
CA THR A 488 6.44 -0.97 -13.97
C THR A 488 7.18 -0.97 -12.63
N PRO A 489 6.55 -0.53 -11.53
CA PRO A 489 7.19 -0.45 -10.21
C PRO A 489 7.27 -1.82 -9.50
N TYR A 490 7.27 -2.92 -10.24
CA TYR A 490 7.15 -4.27 -9.69
C TYR A 490 8.24 -5.18 -10.26
N ASP A 491 9.04 -5.78 -9.38
CA ASP A 491 10.25 -6.53 -9.79
C ASP A 491 9.94 -7.91 -10.36
N ASN A 492 8.78 -8.48 -9.98
CA ASN A 492 8.39 -9.86 -10.32
C ASN A 492 7.52 -9.97 -11.58
N ILE A 493 7.37 -8.88 -12.34
CA ILE A 493 6.57 -8.88 -13.55
C ILE A 493 7.47 -9.21 -14.75
N PRO A 494 7.18 -10.26 -15.54
CA PRO A 494 8.00 -10.60 -16.68
C PRO A 494 7.96 -9.48 -17.71
N ILE A 495 9.07 -9.30 -18.43
CA ILE A 495 9.12 -8.42 -19.60
C ILE A 495 8.08 -8.90 -20.61
N ARG A 496 7.24 -7.98 -21.08
CA ARG A 496 6.20 -8.28 -22.07
C ARG A 496 6.20 -7.27 -23.19
N VAL A 497 5.91 -7.77 -24.38
CA VAL A 497 5.87 -7.00 -25.62
C VAL A 497 4.44 -6.96 -26.12
N TYR A 498 3.94 -5.76 -26.32
CA TYR A 498 2.60 -5.46 -26.82
C TYR A 498 2.74 -4.57 -28.06
N GLY A 499 2.96 -5.19 -29.22
CA GLY A 499 3.19 -4.44 -30.46
C GLY A 499 4.45 -3.59 -30.39
N ASP A 500 4.29 -2.27 -30.42
CA ASP A 500 5.36 -1.26 -30.36
C ASP A 500 5.66 -0.76 -28.93
N THR A 501 5.04 -1.37 -27.92
CA THR A 501 5.23 -1.03 -26.52
C THR A 501 5.81 -2.20 -25.75
N VAL A 502 6.84 -1.93 -24.96
CA VAL A 502 7.45 -2.88 -24.03
C VAL A 502 7.11 -2.50 -22.61
N MET A 503 6.68 -3.49 -21.83
CA MET A 503 6.52 -3.37 -20.39
C MET A 503 7.61 -4.18 -19.70
N MET A 504 8.32 -3.56 -18.77
CA MET A 504 9.42 -4.18 -18.05
C MET A 504 9.38 -3.85 -16.55
N PRO A 505 9.90 -4.73 -15.68
CA PRO A 505 10.01 -4.47 -14.25
C PRO A 505 11.11 -3.44 -13.95
N SER A 506 10.97 -2.68 -12.87
CA SER A 506 12.04 -1.86 -12.32
C SER A 506 13.07 -2.73 -11.62
N ARG A 507 14.05 -3.30 -12.33
CA ARG A 507 15.14 -4.10 -11.70
C ARG A 507 16.13 -3.28 -10.84
N PHE A 508 15.74 -2.06 -10.44
CA PHE A 508 16.60 -1.00 -9.86
C PHE A 508 16.62 -0.95 -8.34
N ILE A 509 15.79 -1.77 -7.68
CA ILE A 509 15.52 -1.65 -6.25
C ILE A 509 16.14 -2.81 -5.48
#